data_AF-A0AAV5SXI5-F1
#
_entry.id   AF-A0AAV5SXI5-F1
#
_cell.length_a   1.000
_cell.length_b   1.000
_cell.length_c   1.000
_cell.angle_alpha   90.00
_cell.angle_beta   90.00
_cell.angle_gamma   90.00
#
_symmetry.space_group_name_H-M   'P 1'
#
loop_
_entity.id
_entity.type
_entity.pdbx_description
1 polymer ?
#
loop_
_entity_poly.entity_id
_entity_poly.type
_entity_poly.pdbx_seq_one_letter_code
_entity_poly.pdbx_strand_id
1 'polypeptide(L)'
;KLTVRSLLYYHARLSIGNATTSVEDMERMVDQSLENFDLLVYSDEWMETLSESARRRTILALQLISDPLLVIIDDLLRGLDPLPSFQLMSCLSAWAKRKNRIVLVSMRTPRSDIYQLLNRLTILYYGEIFYSGFTKQLPAYFKHAGFTCPTHENPAVYYLSLATVDRETSDRYAETQEQAVKLVEHFKVHSVNPREGEITKDSILPMMPIGSSVALCYLERPGNLTKMNTLIRRTLSQSLSNWPLLVARLFLLPFLIFTLLSVIAFTTEGGSPSLPFSVAGSIHLAISITSASSLLLAFASFHPIRTLLYIESTEDVYVGALPVAAYLIVHLTIEIISVSLAVVLWLAGPTSVLWLLPSLDILHIILSSLPLFMATAAFSHS
;
A
#
# COMPACT_ATOMS: atom_id res chain seq x y z
N LYS A 1 2.92 -5.03 -13.34
CA LYS A 1 3.73 -4.57 -12.18
C LYS A 1 3.87 -3.04 -12.26
N LEU A 2 4.39 -2.38 -11.23
CA LEU A 2 4.72 -0.94 -11.26
C LEU A 2 6.16 -0.71 -10.80
N THR A 3 6.83 0.23 -11.46
CA THR A 3 8.14 0.74 -11.03
C THR A 3 7.99 1.66 -9.82
N VAL A 4 9.06 1.92 -9.08
CA VAL A 4 9.05 2.84 -7.93
C VAL A 4 8.55 4.23 -8.35
N ARG A 5 9.08 4.77 -9.46
CA ARG A 5 8.69 6.09 -9.98
C ARG A 5 7.21 6.15 -10.35
N SER A 6 6.72 5.15 -11.08
CA SER A 6 5.31 5.11 -11.48
C SER A 6 4.38 4.94 -10.28
N LEU A 7 4.77 4.14 -9.28
CA LEU A 7 4.02 3.97 -8.05
C LEU A 7 3.89 5.30 -7.27
N LEU A 8 5.00 6.00 -7.06
CA LEU A 8 5.02 7.32 -6.41
C LEU A 8 4.17 8.33 -7.19
N TYR A 9 4.30 8.36 -8.52
CA TYR A 9 3.52 9.26 -9.38
C TYR A 9 2.01 9.01 -9.27
N TYR A 10 1.57 7.75 -9.39
CA TYR A 10 0.15 7.43 -9.29
C TYR A 10 -0.39 7.71 -7.89
N HIS A 11 0.35 7.38 -6.84
CA HIS A 11 -0.09 7.66 -5.47
C HIS A 11 -0.13 9.16 -5.20
N ALA A 12 0.88 9.92 -5.61
CA ALA A 12 0.87 11.39 -5.51
C ALA A 12 -0.40 11.96 -6.17
N ARG A 13 -0.76 11.49 -7.37
CA ARG A 13 -1.94 11.96 -8.10
C ARG A 13 -3.27 11.51 -7.47
N LEU A 14 -3.27 10.45 -6.67
CA LEU A 14 -4.44 10.03 -5.90
C LEU A 14 -4.57 10.76 -4.56
N SER A 15 -3.45 11.19 -3.99
CA SER A 15 -3.38 11.81 -2.67
C SER A 15 -3.41 13.34 -2.70
N ILE A 16 -2.95 13.96 -3.79
CA ILE A 16 -2.79 15.42 -3.95
C ILE A 16 -3.76 15.94 -5.01
N GLY A 17 -4.50 17.01 -4.68
CA GLY A 17 -5.71 17.42 -5.38
C GLY A 17 -5.84 18.88 -5.76
N ASN A 18 -4.76 19.62 -5.93
CA ASN A 18 -4.89 21.03 -6.32
C ASN A 18 -5.25 21.16 -7.81
N ALA A 19 -6.20 22.04 -8.12
CA ALA A 19 -6.59 22.40 -9.49
C ALA A 19 -5.44 23.01 -10.33
N THR A 20 -4.34 23.39 -9.69
CA THR A 20 -3.19 24.08 -10.26
C THR A 20 -1.93 23.22 -10.42
N THR A 21 -1.91 21.98 -9.93
CA THR A 21 -0.69 21.17 -10.04
C THR A 21 -0.52 20.71 -11.48
N SER A 22 0.44 21.32 -12.18
CA SER A 22 0.84 20.88 -13.51
C SER A 22 1.37 19.44 -13.45
N VAL A 23 1.30 18.71 -14.56
CA VAL A 23 1.95 17.40 -14.70
C VAL A 23 3.45 17.52 -14.36
N GLU A 24 4.08 18.63 -14.76
CA GLU A 24 5.48 18.92 -14.47
C GLU A 24 5.75 19.08 -12.96
N ASP A 25 4.83 19.70 -12.22
CA ASP A 25 4.99 19.88 -10.78
C ASP A 25 4.85 18.56 -10.03
N MET A 26 3.93 17.69 -10.48
CA MET A 26 3.82 16.32 -9.97
C MET A 26 5.10 15.52 -10.20
N GLU A 27 5.69 15.63 -11.39
CA GLU A 27 6.96 14.96 -11.70
C GLU A 27 8.10 15.48 -10.84
N ARG A 28 8.21 16.81 -10.66
CA ARG A 28 9.19 17.42 -9.75
C ARG A 28 9.02 16.94 -8.31
N MET A 29 7.79 16.81 -7.82
CA MET A 29 7.53 16.27 -6.48
C MET A 29 7.97 14.81 -6.34
N VAL A 30 7.73 13.99 -7.37
CA VAL A 30 8.20 12.60 -7.40
C VAL A 30 9.72 12.55 -7.41
N ASP A 31 10.40 13.37 -8.21
CA ASP A 31 11.86 13.44 -8.27
C ASP A 31 12.47 13.85 -6.92
N GLN A 32 11.91 14.89 -6.29
CA GLN A 32 12.33 15.31 -4.95
C GLN A 32 12.12 14.19 -3.92
N SER A 33 11.01 13.46 -4.00
CA SER A 33 10.76 12.33 -3.09
C SER A 33 11.76 11.20 -3.29
N LEU A 34 12.09 10.88 -4.55
CA LEU A 34 13.11 9.89 -4.88
C LEU A 34 14.49 10.29 -4.36
N GLU A 35 14.87 11.57 -4.48
CA GLU A 35 16.12 12.10 -3.95
C GLU A 35 16.17 12.09 -2.42
N ASN A 36 15.08 12.50 -1.76
CA ASN A 36 15.00 12.58 -0.29
C ASN A 36 15.19 11.24 0.42
N PHE A 37 14.89 10.13 -0.26
CA PHE A 37 14.96 8.78 0.30
C PHE A 37 15.99 7.90 -0.41
N ASP A 38 16.93 8.47 -1.16
CA ASP A 38 17.97 7.74 -1.90
C ASP A 38 17.40 6.61 -2.80
N LEU A 39 16.28 6.90 -3.49
CA LEU A 39 15.57 5.96 -4.36
C LEU A 39 15.84 6.17 -5.84
N LEU A 40 16.67 7.15 -6.22
CA LEU A 40 16.97 7.46 -7.64
C LEU A 40 17.49 6.24 -8.41
N VAL A 41 18.38 5.46 -7.81
CA VAL A 41 18.93 4.22 -8.41
C VAL A 41 17.86 3.16 -8.63
N TYR A 42 16.85 3.12 -7.75
CA TYR A 42 15.76 2.15 -7.77
C TYR A 42 14.51 2.64 -8.51
N SER A 43 14.57 3.83 -9.13
CA SER A 43 13.39 4.53 -9.68
C SER A 43 12.64 3.71 -10.74
N ASP A 44 13.38 3.02 -11.61
CA ASP A 44 12.85 2.17 -12.68
C ASP A 44 12.74 0.70 -12.30
N GLU A 45 13.13 0.33 -11.08
CA GLU A 45 12.98 -1.04 -10.59
C GLU A 45 11.54 -1.33 -10.18
N TRP A 46 11.13 -2.60 -10.33
CA TRP A 46 9.82 -3.06 -9.90
C TRP A 46 9.78 -3.17 -8.38
N MET A 47 8.68 -2.76 -7.75
CA MET A 47 8.55 -2.84 -6.29
C MET A 47 8.79 -4.27 -5.74
N GLU A 48 8.42 -5.30 -6.51
CA GLU A 48 8.60 -6.71 -6.18
C GLU A 48 10.07 -7.17 -6.16
N THR A 49 10.96 -6.50 -6.92
CA THR A 49 12.38 -6.88 -7.03
C THR A 49 13.27 -6.15 -6.04
N LEU A 50 12.72 -5.17 -5.32
CA LEU A 50 13.49 -4.37 -4.37
C LEU A 50 13.95 -5.18 -3.16
N SER A 51 15.13 -4.82 -2.66
CA SER A 51 15.57 -5.20 -1.33
C SER A 51 14.61 -4.66 -0.27
N GLU A 52 14.57 -5.29 0.90
CA GLU A 52 13.67 -4.89 1.98
C GLU A 52 13.90 -3.44 2.43
N SER A 53 15.16 -2.98 2.44
CA SER A 53 15.51 -1.61 2.78
C SER A 53 15.00 -0.59 1.75
N ALA A 54 15.19 -0.86 0.46
CA ALA A 54 14.69 0.00 -0.62
C ALA A 54 13.16 0.02 -0.66
N ARG A 55 12.52 -1.14 -0.40
CA ARG A 55 11.08 -1.27 -0.28
C ARG A 55 10.51 -0.41 0.85
N ARG A 56 11.14 -0.42 2.03
CA ARG A 56 10.71 0.42 3.16
C ARG A 56 10.89 1.91 2.90
N ARG A 57 12.01 2.30 2.28
CA ARG A 57 12.21 3.68 1.82
C ARG A 57 11.12 4.11 0.84
N THR A 58 10.76 3.23 -0.10
CA THR A 58 9.68 3.48 -1.06
C THR A 58 8.33 3.65 -0.38
N ILE A 59 7.98 2.78 0.58
CA ILE A 59 6.72 2.89 1.34
C ILE A 59 6.70 4.20 2.14
N LEU A 60 7.81 4.55 2.78
CA LEU A 60 7.92 5.79 3.54
C LEU A 60 7.83 7.02 2.62
N ALA A 61 8.49 7.01 1.47
CA ALA A 61 8.37 8.04 0.44
C ALA A 61 6.93 8.19 -0.07
N LEU A 62 6.19 7.08 -0.20
CA LEU A 62 4.78 7.05 -0.61
C LEU A 62 3.92 7.82 0.38
N GLN A 63 4.07 7.55 1.68
CA GLN A 63 3.30 8.21 2.74
C GLN A 63 3.64 9.71 2.85
N LEU A 64 4.92 10.05 2.67
CA LEU A 64 5.41 11.41 2.88
C LEU A 64 5.26 12.32 1.65
N ILE A 65 4.92 11.78 0.47
CA ILE A 65 4.73 12.58 -0.75
C ILE A 65 3.57 13.58 -0.61
N SER A 66 2.60 13.26 0.24
CA SER A 66 1.46 14.13 0.58
C SER A 66 1.84 15.30 1.50
N ASP A 67 3.10 15.38 1.92
CA ASP A 67 3.64 16.39 2.84
C ASP A 67 2.80 16.57 4.13
N PRO A 68 2.55 15.49 4.89
CA PRO A 68 1.72 15.52 6.09
C PRO A 68 2.41 16.29 7.23
N LEU A 69 1.62 17.02 8.05
CA LEU A 69 2.14 17.81 9.18
C LEU A 69 2.65 16.93 10.33
N LEU A 70 1.97 15.81 10.57
CA LEU A 70 2.27 14.83 11.60
C LEU A 70 2.32 13.45 10.97
N VAL A 71 3.38 12.71 11.26
CA VAL A 71 3.59 11.33 10.82
C VAL A 71 3.80 10.46 12.04
N ILE A 72 3.03 9.37 12.12
CA ILE A 72 3.18 8.35 13.15
C ILE A 72 3.62 7.07 12.46
N ILE A 73 4.75 6.50 12.89
CA ILE A 73 5.34 5.31 12.29
C ILE A 73 5.57 4.28 13.37
N ASP A 74 5.01 3.09 13.17
CA ASP A 74 5.21 1.96 14.07
C ASP A 74 6.37 1.08 13.59
N ASP A 75 7.36 0.85 14.48
CA ASP A 75 8.50 -0.06 14.35
C ASP A 75 9.19 -0.07 12.96
N LEU A 76 9.54 1.14 12.48
CA LEU A 76 10.11 1.39 11.14
C LEU A 76 11.33 0.54 10.80
N LEU A 77 12.16 0.24 11.81
CA LEU A 77 13.49 -0.36 11.63
C LEU A 77 13.53 -1.88 11.85
N ARG A 78 12.41 -2.52 12.22
CA ARG A 78 12.34 -3.95 12.55
C ARG A 78 12.92 -4.82 11.45
N GLY A 79 13.97 -5.62 11.66
CA GLY A 79 14.45 -6.56 10.62
C GLY A 79 15.27 -5.92 9.50
N LEU A 80 15.64 -4.64 9.63
CA LEU A 80 16.69 -4.06 8.81
C LEU A 80 18.06 -4.23 9.44
N ASP A 81 19.07 -4.38 8.59
CA ASP A 81 20.46 -4.37 9.00
C ASP A 81 20.88 -3.00 9.60
N PRO A 82 21.97 -2.97 10.38
CA PRO A 82 22.57 -1.77 10.96
C PRO A 82 22.63 -0.55 10.03
N LEU A 83 23.28 -0.70 8.87
CA LEU A 83 23.56 0.40 7.96
C LEU A 83 22.29 0.91 7.24
N PRO A 84 21.45 0.05 6.63
CA PRO A 84 20.19 0.49 6.04
C PRO A 84 19.24 1.16 7.04
N SER A 85 19.21 0.69 8.29
CA SER A 85 18.41 1.30 9.36
C SER A 85 18.82 2.73 9.65
N PHE A 86 20.12 2.97 9.81
CA PHE A 86 20.67 4.31 10.03
C PHE A 86 20.37 5.25 8.85
N GLN A 87 20.60 4.77 7.61
CA GLN A 87 20.32 5.56 6.41
C GLN A 87 18.83 5.95 6.31
N LEU A 88 17.93 5.00 6.55
CA LEU A 88 16.48 5.25 6.54
C LEU A 88 16.08 6.30 7.59
N MET A 89 16.56 6.17 8.83
CA MET A 89 16.29 7.13 9.89
C MET A 89 16.91 8.50 9.62
N SER A 90 18.10 8.54 9.03
CA SER A 90 18.77 9.78 8.62
C SER A 90 17.96 10.53 7.55
N CYS A 91 17.50 9.82 6.51
CA CYS A 91 16.61 10.38 5.49
C CYS A 91 15.33 10.96 6.10
N LEU A 92 14.69 10.20 7.00
CA LEU A 92 13.47 10.64 7.69
C LEU A 92 13.72 11.89 8.56
N SER A 93 14.82 11.90 9.34
CA SER A 93 15.21 13.06 10.16
C SER A 93 15.50 14.29 9.31
N ALA A 94 16.23 14.11 8.20
CA ALA A 94 16.55 15.18 7.27
C ALA A 94 15.31 15.74 6.57
N TRP A 95 14.37 14.88 6.14
CA TRP A 95 13.09 15.28 5.58
C TRP A 95 12.27 16.08 6.60
N ALA A 96 12.11 15.57 7.81
CA ALA A 96 11.34 16.20 8.87
C ALA A 96 11.88 17.59 9.24
N LYS A 97 13.22 17.74 9.32
CA LYS A 97 13.88 19.03 9.58
C LYS A 97 13.69 20.02 8.42
N ARG A 98 13.88 19.59 7.17
CA ARG A 98 13.75 20.45 5.98
C ARG A 98 12.32 20.95 5.78
N LYS A 99 11.35 20.07 5.99
CA LYS A 99 9.92 20.38 5.82
C LYS A 99 9.28 20.95 7.09
N ASN A 100 9.98 20.99 8.21
CA ASN A 100 9.45 21.38 9.52
C ASN A 100 8.19 20.57 9.88
N ARG A 101 8.34 19.24 9.95
CA ARG A 101 7.25 18.27 10.21
C ARG A 101 7.48 17.53 11.52
N ILE A 102 6.39 17.08 12.13
CA ILE A 102 6.44 16.27 13.34
C ILE A 102 6.45 14.80 12.95
N VAL A 103 7.45 14.06 13.41
CA VAL A 103 7.54 12.61 13.20
C VAL A 103 7.64 11.91 14.55
N LEU A 104 6.68 11.03 14.81
CA LEU A 104 6.65 10.14 15.95
C LEU A 104 6.96 8.73 15.47
N VAL A 105 8.04 8.13 15.99
CA VAL A 105 8.46 6.78 15.64
C VAL A 105 8.49 5.93 16.90
N SER A 106 7.79 4.80 16.88
CA SER A 106 7.95 3.77 17.91
C SER A 106 9.18 2.91 17.58
N MET A 107 9.96 2.60 18.60
CA MET A 107 11.17 1.80 18.44
C MET A 107 11.32 0.87 19.64
N ARG A 108 11.67 -0.40 19.39
CA ARG A 108 11.90 -1.37 20.47
C ARG A 108 13.20 -1.12 21.22
N THR A 109 14.31 -0.97 20.50
CA THR A 109 15.64 -0.74 21.09
C THR A 109 16.43 0.23 20.22
N PRO A 110 16.60 1.50 20.63
CA PRO A 110 17.35 2.47 19.85
C PRO A 110 18.85 2.18 19.96
N ARG A 111 19.50 1.94 18.83
CA ARG A 111 20.97 1.85 18.73
C ARG A 111 21.61 3.21 18.98
N SER A 112 22.90 3.22 19.34
CA SER A 112 23.63 4.44 19.69
C SER A 112 23.74 5.45 18.53
N ASP A 113 23.81 4.96 17.29
CA ASP A 113 23.83 5.79 16.07
C ASP A 113 22.48 6.47 15.82
N ILE A 114 21.38 5.75 16.01
CA ILE A 114 20.03 6.29 15.86
C ILE A 114 19.67 7.21 17.03
N TYR A 115 20.11 6.90 18.25
CA TYR A 115 19.89 7.73 19.43
C TYR A 115 20.33 9.18 19.21
N GLN A 116 21.44 9.40 18.48
CA GLN A 116 21.95 10.73 18.15
C GLN A 116 21.05 11.52 17.19
N LEU A 117 20.20 10.84 16.41
CA LEU A 117 19.28 11.45 15.47
C LEU A 117 17.96 11.91 16.12
N LEU A 118 17.66 11.42 17.34
CA LEU A 118 16.41 11.69 18.05
C LEU A 118 16.45 13.05 18.76
N ASN A 119 15.47 13.92 18.48
CA ASN A 119 15.32 15.20 19.17
C ASN A 119 14.71 15.05 20.58
N ARG A 120 13.70 14.20 20.71
CA ARG A 120 12.94 13.96 21.94
C ARG A 120 12.74 12.46 22.10
N LEU A 121 12.79 11.97 23.35
CA LEU A 121 12.57 10.57 23.69
C LEU A 121 11.44 10.47 24.71
N THR A 122 10.53 9.54 24.49
CA THR A 122 9.52 9.14 25.46
C THR A 122 9.67 7.65 25.73
N ILE A 123 9.82 7.28 27.01
CA ILE A 123 9.89 5.90 27.47
C ILE A 123 8.57 5.61 28.20
N LEU A 124 7.95 4.49 27.88
CA LEU A 124 6.68 4.07 28.47
C LEU A 124 6.88 2.80 29.31
N TYR A 125 6.16 2.73 30.42
CA TYR A 125 6.11 1.58 31.32
C TYR A 125 4.64 1.21 31.59
N TYR A 126 4.17 0.08 31.05
CA TYR A 126 2.76 -0.36 31.16
C TYR A 126 1.70 0.75 30.92
N GLY A 127 1.94 1.61 29.92
CA GLY A 127 1.04 2.72 29.57
C GLY A 127 1.30 4.02 30.33
N GLU A 128 2.13 4.00 31.37
CA GLU A 128 2.57 5.18 32.11
C GLU A 128 3.83 5.79 31.48
N ILE A 129 3.99 7.10 31.62
CA ILE A 129 5.20 7.80 31.14
C ILE A 129 6.32 7.62 32.17
N PHE A 130 7.34 6.87 31.77
CA PHE A 130 8.56 6.68 32.57
C PHE A 130 9.52 7.88 32.43
N TYR A 131 9.60 8.43 31.22
CA TYR A 131 10.32 9.65 30.91
C TYR A 131 9.76 10.26 29.63
N SER A 132 9.65 11.59 29.54
CA SER A 132 9.44 12.30 28.28
C SER A 132 10.19 13.62 28.29
N GLY A 133 11.09 13.83 27.33
CA GLY A 133 11.90 15.05 27.27
C GLY A 133 12.92 15.03 26.16
N PHE A 134 13.71 16.09 26.07
CA PHE A 134 14.79 16.17 25.07
C PHE A 134 15.81 15.07 25.32
N THR A 135 16.26 14.42 24.24
CA THR A 135 17.22 13.31 24.31
C THR A 135 18.50 13.68 25.07
N LYS A 136 18.93 14.93 24.98
CA LYS A 136 20.12 15.48 25.67
C LYS A 136 19.94 15.60 27.20
N GLN A 137 18.72 15.76 27.68
CA GLN A 137 18.41 15.91 29.12
C GLN A 137 18.26 14.55 29.82
N LEU A 138 18.09 13.47 29.06
CA LEU A 138 17.86 12.12 29.57
C LEU A 138 18.91 11.68 30.61
N PRO A 139 20.24 11.79 30.37
CA PRO A 139 21.21 11.32 31.36
C PRO A 139 21.24 12.18 32.64
N ALA A 140 21.00 13.48 32.48
CA ALA A 140 20.94 14.40 33.62
C ALA A 140 19.73 14.07 34.51
N TYR A 141 18.55 13.83 33.92
CA TYR A 141 17.34 13.47 34.67
C TYR A 141 17.57 12.23 35.55
N PHE A 142 18.04 11.12 34.96
CA PHE A 142 18.24 9.89 35.72
C PHE A 142 19.39 9.97 36.72
N LYS A 143 20.42 10.79 36.46
CA LYS A 143 21.47 11.07 37.45
C LYS A 143 20.90 11.72 38.72
N HIS A 144 19.91 12.61 38.61
CA HIS A 144 19.23 13.19 39.79
C HIS A 144 18.36 12.16 40.52
N ALA A 145 17.78 11.21 39.78
CA ALA A 145 17.04 10.08 40.36
C ALA A 145 17.93 8.99 40.98
N GLY A 146 19.27 9.15 40.96
CA GLY A 146 20.22 8.18 41.51
C GLY A 146 20.73 7.11 40.53
N PHE A 147 20.37 7.20 39.25
CA PHE A 147 20.73 6.23 38.20
C PHE A 147 21.70 6.85 37.18
N THR A 148 23.00 6.66 37.40
CA THR A 148 24.04 7.10 36.47
C THR A 148 24.34 6.04 35.43
N CYS A 149 24.25 6.40 34.15
CA CYS A 149 24.63 5.50 33.05
C CYS A 149 26.17 5.29 33.01
N PRO A 150 26.66 4.05 32.85
CA PRO A 150 28.07 3.77 32.63
C PRO A 150 28.63 4.42 31.35
N THR A 151 29.93 4.74 31.34
CA THR A 151 30.57 5.53 30.26
C THR A 151 30.53 4.88 28.88
N HIS A 152 30.54 3.54 28.81
CA HIS A 152 30.59 2.78 27.55
C HIS A 152 29.25 2.14 27.17
N GLU A 153 28.18 2.51 27.87
CA GLU A 153 26.83 2.03 27.56
C GLU A 153 26.04 3.06 26.76
N ASN A 154 25.09 2.55 25.98
CA ASN A 154 24.13 3.41 25.29
C ASN A 154 23.10 3.92 26.32
N PRO A 155 23.01 5.25 26.55
CA PRO A 155 22.10 5.80 27.54
C PRO A 155 20.64 5.39 27.31
N ALA A 156 20.18 5.37 26.05
CA ALA A 156 18.79 5.02 25.77
C ALA A 156 18.47 3.56 26.10
N VAL A 157 19.41 2.64 25.86
CA VAL A 157 19.22 1.22 26.20
C VAL A 157 19.35 1.01 27.70
N TYR A 158 20.32 1.64 28.36
CA TYR A 158 20.48 1.57 29.80
C TYR A 158 19.22 2.04 30.53
N TYR A 159 18.69 3.22 30.21
CA TYR A 159 17.48 3.74 30.88
C TYR A 159 16.21 2.99 30.47
N LEU A 160 16.14 2.44 29.26
CA LEU A 160 15.07 1.52 28.87
C LEU A 160 15.11 0.24 29.71
N SER A 161 16.30 -0.28 30.04
CA SER A 161 16.44 -1.49 30.87
C SER A 161 15.92 -1.29 32.30
N LEU A 162 16.03 -0.07 32.83
CA LEU A 162 15.45 0.30 34.13
C LEU A 162 13.91 0.31 34.10
N ALA A 163 13.31 0.46 32.91
CA ALA A 163 11.88 0.37 32.71
C ALA A 163 11.40 -1.06 32.39
N THR A 164 12.30 -2.02 32.17
CA THR A 164 11.92 -3.42 31.92
C THR A 164 11.83 -4.21 33.21
N VAL A 165 10.78 -5.03 33.37
CA VAL A 165 10.62 -5.92 34.52
C VAL A 165 11.22 -7.28 34.20
N ASP A 166 12.05 -7.78 35.11
CA ASP A 166 12.61 -9.13 35.02
C ASP A 166 11.57 -10.16 35.45
N ARG A 167 11.37 -11.22 34.66
CA ARG A 167 10.37 -12.26 34.92
C ARG A 167 10.98 -13.63 35.22
N GLU A 168 12.31 -13.72 35.39
CA GLU A 168 12.98 -15.01 35.64
C GLU A 168 12.60 -15.62 37.01
N THR A 169 12.51 -14.79 38.05
CA THR A 169 12.14 -15.21 39.41
C THR A 169 11.13 -14.25 40.03
N SER A 170 10.30 -14.74 40.95
CA SER A 170 9.29 -13.93 41.63
C SER A 170 9.90 -12.76 42.42
N ASP A 171 11.07 -12.98 43.02
CA ASP A 171 11.74 -11.95 43.83
C ASP A 171 12.28 -10.82 42.94
N ARG A 172 12.98 -11.16 41.84
CA ARG A 172 13.48 -10.16 40.88
C ARG A 172 12.35 -9.41 40.19
N TYR A 173 11.23 -10.08 39.93
CA TYR A 173 10.03 -9.44 39.40
C TYR A 173 9.50 -8.36 40.34
N ALA A 174 9.35 -8.68 41.62
CA ALA A 174 8.87 -7.72 42.62
C ALA A 174 9.83 -6.53 42.76
N GLU A 175 11.14 -6.78 42.84
CA GLU A 175 12.17 -5.74 42.97
C GLU A 175 12.20 -4.80 41.75
N THR A 176 12.25 -5.35 40.54
CA THR A 176 12.33 -4.56 39.30
C THR A 176 11.03 -3.81 39.03
N GLN A 177 9.87 -4.39 39.35
CA GLN A 177 8.58 -3.70 39.27
C GLN A 177 8.51 -2.54 40.27
N GLU A 178 8.91 -2.73 41.52
CA GLU A 178 8.91 -1.67 42.54
C GLU A 178 9.83 -0.52 42.14
N GLN A 179 11.03 -0.82 41.62
CA GLN A 179 11.96 0.18 41.12
C GLN A 179 11.36 1.00 39.96
N ALA A 180 10.74 0.34 38.98
CA ALA A 180 10.15 1.01 37.84
C ALA A 180 8.98 1.92 38.26
N VAL A 181 8.13 1.46 39.19
CA VAL A 181 7.02 2.26 39.73
C VAL A 181 7.53 3.50 40.46
N LYS A 182 8.57 3.36 41.31
CA LYS A 182 9.21 4.51 41.99
C LYS A 182 9.72 5.56 41.00
N LEU A 183 10.29 5.12 39.87
CA LEU A 183 10.78 6.03 38.83
C LEU A 183 9.66 6.72 38.06
N VAL A 184 8.53 6.03 37.80
CA VAL A 184 7.32 6.64 37.23
C VAL A 184 6.75 7.69 38.18
N GLU A 185 6.64 7.39 39.47
CA GLU A 185 6.18 8.35 40.48
C GLU A 185 7.13 9.54 40.60
N HIS A 186 8.45 9.29 40.59
CA HIS A 186 9.46 10.33 40.55
C HIS A 186 9.27 11.23 39.33
N PHE A 187 9.00 10.67 38.15
CA PHE A 187 8.71 11.45 36.95
C PHE A 187 7.42 12.24 37.08
N LYS A 188 6.35 11.68 37.65
CA LYS A 188 5.09 12.41 37.87
C LYS A 188 5.31 13.65 38.75
N VAL A 189 6.10 13.53 39.81
CA VAL A 189 6.41 14.63 40.74
C VAL A 189 7.40 15.65 40.14
N HIS A 190 8.45 15.17 39.47
CA HIS A 190 9.54 15.99 38.92
C HIS A 190 9.37 16.31 37.44
N SER A 191 8.22 16.01 36.84
CA SER A 191 7.82 16.54 35.55
C SER A 191 7.61 18.05 35.73
N VAL A 192 8.73 18.77 35.77
CA VAL A 192 8.78 20.21 35.83
C VAL A 192 7.96 20.73 34.66
N ASN A 193 7.08 21.67 35.00
CA ASN A 193 6.37 22.61 34.16
C ASN A 193 6.91 22.73 32.72
N PRO A 194 6.03 22.80 31.70
CA PRO A 194 6.44 23.14 30.33
C PRO A 194 7.03 24.56 30.29
N ARG A 195 8.31 24.69 30.62
CA ARG A 195 9.11 25.90 30.58
C ARG A 195 10.47 25.60 29.97
N GLU A 196 10.42 25.07 28.76
CA GLU A 196 11.37 25.32 27.67
C GLU A 196 10.52 25.30 26.40
N GLY A 197 10.03 26.49 26.06
CA GLY A 197 8.79 26.70 25.33
C GLY A 197 7.65 26.86 26.31
N GLU A 198 7.65 27.98 27.06
CA GLU A 198 6.40 28.51 27.58
C GLU A 198 5.48 28.55 26.36
N ILE A 199 4.49 27.67 26.32
CA ILE A 199 3.30 27.91 25.54
C ILE A 199 2.70 29.14 26.22
N THR A 200 3.28 30.31 25.94
CA THR A 200 2.65 31.58 26.25
C THR A 200 1.27 31.46 25.63
N LYS A 201 0.24 31.91 26.34
CA LYS A 201 -1.11 31.96 25.75
C LYS A 201 -1.12 32.70 24.39
N ASP A 202 -0.07 33.47 24.13
CA ASP A 202 0.21 34.21 22.89
C ASP A 202 0.90 33.37 21.79
N SER A 203 1.56 32.25 22.12
CA SER A 203 2.16 31.28 21.18
C SER A 203 1.29 30.05 20.93
N ILE A 204 0.24 29.84 21.72
CA ILE A 204 -0.94 29.12 21.23
C ILE A 204 -1.51 30.05 20.17
N LEU A 205 -1.46 29.68 18.89
CA LEU A 205 -2.37 30.27 17.90
C LEU A 205 -3.74 30.35 18.59
N PRO A 206 -4.38 31.54 18.66
CA PRO A 206 -5.56 31.77 19.50
C PRO A 206 -6.45 30.54 19.42
N MET A 207 -6.64 29.88 20.57
CA MET A 207 -7.18 28.53 20.67
C MET A 207 -8.32 28.41 19.66
N MET A 208 -7.98 27.74 18.56
CA MET A 208 -8.81 27.75 17.36
C MET A 208 -10.17 27.22 17.83
N PRO A 209 -11.28 27.93 17.56
CA PRO A 209 -12.57 27.64 18.19
C PRO A 209 -12.84 26.14 18.08
N ILE A 210 -13.28 25.51 19.18
CA ILE A 210 -13.59 24.08 19.24
C ILE A 210 -14.53 23.78 18.05
N GLY A 211 -13.99 23.20 16.98
CA GLY A 211 -14.67 23.09 15.68
C GLY A 211 -13.82 23.45 14.45
N SER A 212 -12.70 24.17 14.56
CA SER A 212 -11.78 24.38 13.44
C SER A 212 -10.77 23.24 13.36
N SER A 213 -11.02 22.28 12.48
CA SER A 213 -10.07 21.24 12.14
C SER A 213 -8.85 21.87 11.45
N VAL A 214 -7.68 21.78 12.06
CA VAL A 214 -6.43 21.97 11.31
C VAL A 214 -6.31 20.76 10.39
N ALA A 215 -6.32 20.99 9.08
CA ALA A 215 -6.07 19.92 8.13
C ALA A 215 -4.67 19.35 8.40
N LEU A 216 -4.60 18.08 8.86
CA LEU A 216 -3.34 17.38 9.11
C LEU A 216 -2.55 17.13 7.82
N CYS A 217 -3.22 17.21 6.68
CA CYS A 217 -2.62 17.24 5.35
C CYS A 217 -2.68 18.67 4.80
N TYR A 218 -1.52 19.20 4.41
CA TYR A 218 -1.40 20.55 3.85
C TYR A 218 -2.05 20.69 2.46
N LEU A 219 -2.21 19.58 1.74
CA LEU A 219 -2.69 19.54 0.36
C LEU A 219 -4.15 19.10 0.28
N GLU A 220 -4.91 19.74 -0.62
CA GLU A 220 -6.31 19.35 -0.90
C GLU A 220 -6.36 17.95 -1.52
N ARG A 221 -7.48 17.24 -1.33
CA ARG A 221 -7.68 15.89 -1.89
C ARG A 221 -8.29 15.98 -3.30
N PRO A 222 -7.89 15.13 -4.25
CA PRO A 222 -8.40 15.21 -5.62
C PRO A 222 -9.86 14.77 -5.70
N GLY A 223 -10.58 15.31 -6.68
CA GLY A 223 -11.95 14.91 -6.98
C GLY A 223 -12.06 13.44 -7.44
N ASN A 224 -13.21 12.83 -7.22
CA ASN A 224 -13.46 11.41 -7.53
C ASN A 224 -13.24 11.06 -9.01
N LEU A 225 -13.53 11.98 -9.93
CA LEU A 225 -13.30 11.77 -11.37
C LEU A 225 -11.80 11.70 -11.69
N THR A 226 -10.99 12.57 -11.10
CA THR A 226 -9.53 12.55 -11.24
C THR A 226 -8.96 11.27 -10.65
N LYS A 227 -9.46 10.84 -9.48
CA LYS A 227 -9.10 9.54 -8.88
C LYS A 227 -9.44 8.38 -9.80
N MET A 228 -10.66 8.34 -10.35
CA MET A 228 -11.09 7.30 -11.30
C MET A 228 -10.19 7.24 -12.54
N ASN A 229 -9.93 8.36 -13.20
CA ASN A 229 -9.04 8.42 -14.37
C ASN A 229 -7.62 7.94 -14.02
N THR A 230 -7.11 8.34 -12.85
CA THR A 230 -5.78 7.92 -12.38
C THR A 230 -5.73 6.41 -12.11
N LEU A 231 -6.77 5.85 -11.49
CA LEU A 231 -6.89 4.41 -11.24
C LEU A 231 -6.99 3.62 -12.55
N ILE A 232 -7.78 4.07 -13.53
CA ILE A 232 -7.87 3.44 -14.85
C ILE A 232 -6.50 3.41 -15.52
N ARG A 233 -5.77 4.55 -15.53
CA ARG A 233 -4.42 4.62 -16.11
C ARG A 233 -3.43 3.71 -15.38
N ARG A 234 -3.49 3.69 -14.05
CA ARG A 234 -2.65 2.82 -13.21
C ARG A 234 -2.90 1.35 -13.52
N THR A 235 -4.16 0.92 -13.55
CA THR A 235 -4.53 -0.47 -13.84
C THR A 235 -4.16 -0.88 -15.26
N LEU A 236 -4.35 0.01 -16.24
CA LEU A 236 -3.91 -0.23 -17.61
C LEU A 236 -2.39 -0.40 -17.68
N SER A 237 -1.62 0.48 -17.06
CA SER A 237 -0.15 0.37 -16.99
C SER A 237 0.29 -0.92 -16.29
N GLN A 238 -0.38 -1.32 -15.22
CA GLN A 238 -0.11 -2.59 -14.52
C GLN A 238 -0.36 -3.80 -15.41
N SER A 239 -1.44 -3.77 -16.18
CA SER A 239 -1.82 -4.83 -17.12
C SER A 239 -0.82 -4.94 -18.27
N LEU A 240 -0.43 -3.81 -18.88
CA LEU A 240 0.58 -3.75 -19.94
C LEU A 240 1.95 -4.23 -19.47
N SER A 241 2.34 -3.87 -18.24
CA SER A 241 3.59 -4.35 -17.63
C SER A 241 3.58 -5.87 -17.40
N ASN A 242 2.42 -6.45 -17.10
CA ASN A 242 2.26 -7.91 -16.96
C ASN A 242 1.93 -8.55 -18.33
N TRP A 243 2.79 -8.32 -19.32
CA TRP A 243 2.61 -8.79 -20.69
C TRP A 243 2.25 -10.28 -20.83
N PRO A 244 2.87 -11.23 -20.10
CA PRO A 244 2.52 -12.65 -20.23
C PRO A 244 1.05 -12.94 -19.90
N LEU A 245 0.52 -12.28 -18.85
CA LEU A 245 -0.87 -12.44 -18.44
C LEU A 245 -1.81 -11.69 -19.38
N LEU A 246 -1.38 -10.55 -19.92
CA LEU A 246 -2.13 -9.82 -20.95
C LEU A 246 -2.27 -10.64 -22.23
N VAL A 247 -1.18 -11.25 -22.72
CA VAL A 247 -1.20 -12.16 -23.88
C VAL A 247 -2.11 -13.35 -23.61
N ALA A 248 -2.01 -13.97 -22.43
CA ALA A 248 -2.91 -15.06 -22.07
C ALA A 248 -4.37 -14.60 -22.13
N ARG A 249 -4.72 -13.44 -21.59
CA ARG A 249 -6.09 -12.90 -21.65
C ARG A 249 -6.56 -12.58 -23.08
N LEU A 250 -5.68 -12.02 -23.90
CA LEU A 250 -6.01 -11.63 -25.27
C LEU A 250 -6.11 -12.82 -26.23
N PHE A 251 -5.34 -13.90 -26.02
CA PHE A 251 -5.22 -14.98 -27.01
C PHE A 251 -5.68 -16.35 -26.51
N LEU A 252 -5.62 -16.66 -25.22
CA LEU A 252 -6.04 -17.96 -24.70
C LEU A 252 -7.53 -18.21 -24.95
N LEU A 253 -8.37 -17.20 -24.70
CA LEU A 253 -9.82 -17.31 -24.85
C LEU A 253 -10.23 -17.45 -26.33
N PRO A 254 -9.72 -16.63 -27.27
CA PRO A 254 -9.94 -16.84 -28.71
C PRO A 254 -9.44 -18.19 -29.21
N PHE A 255 -8.26 -18.64 -28.75
CA PHE A 255 -7.70 -19.93 -29.11
C PHE A 255 -8.55 -21.11 -28.61
N LEU A 256 -9.04 -21.04 -27.37
CA LEU A 256 -9.92 -22.06 -26.81
C LEU A 256 -11.24 -22.12 -27.58
N ILE A 257 -11.85 -20.96 -27.86
CA ILE A 257 -13.07 -20.87 -28.66
C ILE A 257 -12.85 -21.50 -30.04
N PHE A 258 -11.78 -21.10 -30.72
CA PHE A 258 -11.46 -21.58 -32.06
C PHE A 258 -11.23 -23.10 -32.09
N THR A 259 -10.42 -23.65 -31.18
CA THR A 259 -10.12 -25.09 -31.14
C THR A 259 -11.37 -25.90 -30.81
N LEU A 260 -12.16 -25.47 -29.84
CA LEU A 260 -13.34 -26.20 -29.41
C LEU A 260 -14.42 -26.20 -30.50
N LEU A 261 -14.67 -25.07 -31.15
CA LEU A 261 -15.59 -24.98 -32.29
C LEU A 261 -15.08 -25.75 -33.52
N SER A 262 -13.77 -25.77 -33.77
CA SER A 262 -13.18 -26.56 -34.87
C SER A 262 -13.35 -28.07 -34.65
N VAL A 263 -13.15 -28.54 -33.41
CA VAL A 263 -13.42 -29.94 -33.04
C VAL A 263 -14.90 -30.27 -33.24
N ILE A 264 -15.80 -29.37 -32.83
CA ILE A 264 -17.24 -29.54 -33.01
C ILE A 264 -17.59 -29.66 -34.51
N ALA A 265 -17.12 -28.71 -35.33
CA ALA A 265 -17.37 -28.71 -36.77
C ALA A 265 -16.91 -30.02 -37.44
N PHE A 266 -15.71 -30.51 -37.07
CA PHE A 266 -15.18 -31.77 -37.57
C PHE A 266 -16.04 -32.97 -37.14
N THR A 267 -16.56 -33.00 -35.90
CA THR A 267 -17.42 -34.10 -35.44
C THR A 267 -18.81 -34.09 -36.08
N THR A 268 -19.34 -32.92 -36.44
CA THR A 268 -20.68 -32.80 -37.05
C THR A 268 -20.74 -33.24 -38.52
N GLU A 269 -19.64 -33.19 -39.25
CA GLU A 269 -19.57 -33.68 -40.65
C GLU A 269 -19.59 -35.22 -40.74
N GLY A 270 -19.36 -35.95 -39.64
CA GLY A 270 -19.07 -37.38 -39.64
C GLY A 270 -20.20 -38.37 -39.29
N GLY A 271 -21.40 -37.93 -38.86
CA GLY A 271 -22.50 -38.85 -38.54
C GLY A 271 -23.52 -38.33 -37.51
N SER A 272 -24.62 -39.09 -37.33
CA SER A 272 -25.76 -38.72 -36.48
C SER A 272 -25.34 -38.34 -35.05
N PRO A 273 -25.68 -37.13 -34.56
CA PRO A 273 -25.16 -36.62 -33.30
C PRO A 273 -25.74 -37.36 -32.10
N SER A 274 -24.89 -38.00 -31.29
CA SER A 274 -25.22 -38.44 -29.94
C SER A 274 -24.96 -37.32 -28.94
N LEU A 275 -25.83 -37.12 -27.94
CA LEU A 275 -25.57 -36.22 -26.82
C LEU A 275 -24.32 -36.73 -26.07
N PRO A 276 -23.27 -35.92 -25.84
CA PRO A 276 -23.20 -34.45 -25.75
C PRO A 276 -22.74 -33.68 -27.01
N PHE A 277 -22.48 -34.37 -28.14
CA PHE A 277 -21.95 -33.79 -29.38
C PHE A 277 -23.03 -33.22 -30.32
N SER A 278 -24.23 -32.96 -29.80
CA SER A 278 -25.23 -32.16 -30.51
C SER A 278 -24.77 -30.70 -30.56
N VAL A 279 -25.06 -30.01 -31.67
CA VAL A 279 -24.72 -28.59 -31.89
C VAL A 279 -25.02 -27.71 -30.67
N ALA A 280 -26.20 -27.89 -30.06
CA ALA A 280 -26.60 -27.12 -28.89
C ALA A 280 -25.76 -27.44 -27.64
N GLY A 281 -25.44 -28.73 -27.40
CA GLY A 281 -24.60 -29.15 -26.28
C GLY A 281 -23.15 -28.69 -26.42
N SER A 282 -22.65 -28.73 -27.65
CA SER A 282 -21.34 -28.25 -28.06
C SER A 282 -21.16 -26.74 -27.84
N ILE A 283 -22.16 -25.93 -28.22
CA ILE A 283 -22.18 -24.47 -27.94
C ILE A 283 -22.21 -24.22 -26.42
N HIS A 284 -23.04 -24.97 -25.68
CA HIS A 284 -23.12 -24.82 -24.22
C HIS A 284 -21.80 -25.17 -23.52
N LEU A 285 -21.11 -26.22 -23.98
CA LEU A 285 -19.79 -26.60 -23.49
C LEU A 285 -18.75 -25.50 -23.78
N ALA A 286 -18.80 -24.89 -24.96
CA ALA A 286 -17.94 -23.78 -25.34
C ALA A 286 -18.10 -22.57 -24.41
N ILE A 287 -19.35 -22.16 -24.14
CA ILE A 287 -19.67 -21.06 -23.23
C ILE A 287 -19.21 -21.39 -21.80
N SER A 288 -19.38 -22.63 -21.36
CA SER A 288 -19.00 -23.06 -20.01
C SER A 288 -17.48 -23.04 -19.80
N ILE A 289 -16.70 -23.52 -20.78
CA ILE A 289 -15.22 -23.56 -20.65
C ILE A 289 -14.62 -22.15 -20.80
N THR A 290 -15.16 -21.32 -21.69
CA THR A 290 -14.71 -19.93 -21.87
C THR A 290 -15.02 -19.07 -20.65
N SER A 291 -16.19 -19.20 -20.04
CA SER A 291 -16.52 -18.51 -18.78
C SER A 291 -15.63 -18.97 -17.62
N ALA A 292 -15.39 -20.29 -17.48
CA ALA A 292 -14.51 -20.83 -16.43
C ALA A 292 -13.06 -20.34 -16.58
N SER A 293 -12.53 -20.31 -17.80
CA SER A 293 -11.15 -19.82 -18.08
C SER A 293 -11.00 -18.32 -17.84
N SER A 294 -12.00 -17.51 -18.23
CA SER A 294 -12.01 -16.06 -17.94
C SER A 294 -12.03 -15.80 -16.42
N LEU A 295 -12.85 -16.54 -15.66
CA LEU A 295 -12.87 -16.43 -14.20
C LEU A 295 -11.52 -16.80 -13.56
N LEU A 296 -10.87 -17.87 -14.01
CA LEU A 296 -9.57 -18.27 -13.51
C LEU A 296 -8.51 -17.19 -13.74
N LEU A 297 -8.50 -16.57 -14.93
CA LEU A 297 -7.60 -15.46 -15.27
C LEU A 297 -7.91 -14.20 -14.45
N ALA A 298 -9.18 -13.92 -14.16
CA ALA A 298 -9.61 -12.82 -13.31
C ALA A 298 -9.14 -13.01 -11.86
N PHE A 299 -9.25 -14.23 -11.33
CA PHE A 299 -8.78 -14.57 -9.99
C PHE A 299 -7.27 -14.40 -9.85
N ALA A 300 -6.50 -14.92 -10.82
CA ALA A 300 -5.05 -14.84 -10.83
C ALA A 300 -4.53 -13.39 -10.88
N SER A 301 -5.19 -12.49 -11.62
CA SER A 301 -4.78 -11.08 -11.70
C SER A 301 -5.25 -10.23 -10.52
N PHE A 302 -6.43 -10.52 -9.95
CA PHE A 302 -7.02 -9.67 -8.92
C PHE A 302 -6.42 -9.90 -7.54
N HIS A 303 -6.02 -11.14 -7.23
CA HIS A 303 -5.47 -11.51 -5.92
C HIS A 303 -4.37 -10.56 -5.40
N PRO A 304 -3.29 -10.24 -6.16
CA PRO A 304 -2.24 -9.34 -5.68
C PRO A 304 -2.69 -7.86 -5.60
N ILE A 305 -3.70 -7.46 -6.37
CA ILE A 305 -4.20 -6.08 -6.38
C ILE A 305 -5.08 -5.83 -5.16
N ARG A 306 -5.87 -6.83 -4.74
CA ARG A 306 -6.80 -6.72 -3.60
C ARG A 306 -6.11 -6.27 -2.32
N THR A 307 -4.93 -6.80 -2.00
CA THR A 307 -4.20 -6.46 -0.77
C THR A 307 -3.74 -5.00 -0.80
N LEU A 308 -3.21 -4.53 -1.93
CA LEU A 308 -2.87 -3.12 -2.13
C LEU A 308 -4.11 -2.23 -1.97
N LEU A 309 -5.25 -2.66 -2.56
CA LEU A 309 -6.47 -1.87 -2.51
C LEU A 309 -7.00 -1.69 -1.10
N TYR A 310 -6.91 -2.75 -0.28
CA TYR A 310 -7.31 -2.72 1.12
C TYR A 310 -6.45 -1.73 1.92
N ILE A 311 -5.12 -1.77 1.76
CA ILE A 311 -4.20 -0.86 2.46
C ILE A 311 -4.47 0.59 2.06
N GLU A 312 -4.53 0.90 0.77
CA GLU A 312 -4.80 2.26 0.28
C GLU A 312 -6.20 2.76 0.70
N SER A 313 -7.17 1.86 0.87
CA SER A 313 -8.50 2.20 1.39
C SER A 313 -8.47 2.55 2.88
N THR A 314 -7.60 1.90 3.68
CA THR A 314 -7.44 2.25 5.10
C THR A 314 -6.76 3.61 5.30
N GLU A 315 -6.02 4.08 4.29
CA GLU A 315 -5.33 5.36 4.27
C GLU A 315 -6.17 6.51 3.67
N ASP A 316 -7.46 6.29 3.43
CA ASP A 316 -8.41 7.26 2.86
C ASP A 316 -7.99 7.85 1.49
N VAL A 317 -7.15 7.14 0.73
CA VAL A 317 -6.70 7.58 -0.61
C VAL A 317 -7.90 7.66 -1.56
N TYR A 318 -8.82 6.72 -1.47
CA TYR A 318 -10.09 6.70 -2.20
C TYR A 318 -11.18 6.02 -1.37
N VAL A 319 -12.44 6.24 -1.74
CA VAL A 319 -13.62 5.76 -1.00
C VAL A 319 -14.36 4.69 -1.80
N GLY A 320 -14.78 3.62 -1.11
CA GLY A 320 -15.75 2.64 -1.60
C GLY A 320 -15.30 1.83 -2.81
N ALA A 321 -16.20 1.64 -3.78
CA ALA A 321 -16.02 0.75 -4.93
C ALA A 321 -15.23 1.36 -6.11
N LEU A 322 -14.68 2.57 -5.98
CA LEU A 322 -13.98 3.28 -7.06
C LEU A 322 -12.84 2.47 -7.72
N PRO A 323 -11.89 1.86 -6.97
CA PRO A 323 -10.82 1.07 -7.59
C PRO A 323 -11.32 -0.21 -8.25
N VAL A 324 -12.36 -0.82 -7.70
CA VAL A 324 -12.98 -2.02 -8.30
C VAL A 324 -13.65 -1.64 -9.62
N ALA A 325 -14.36 -0.51 -9.67
CA ALA A 325 -14.95 0.01 -10.90
C ALA A 325 -13.87 0.32 -11.96
N ALA A 326 -12.76 0.97 -11.58
CA ALA A 326 -11.63 1.21 -12.49
C ALA A 326 -11.04 -0.09 -13.04
N TYR A 327 -10.87 -1.11 -12.18
CA TYR A 327 -10.41 -2.44 -12.56
C TYR A 327 -11.36 -3.10 -13.56
N LEU A 328 -12.66 -3.08 -13.28
CA LEU A 328 -13.69 -3.63 -14.16
C LEU A 328 -13.69 -2.95 -15.53
N ILE A 329 -13.59 -1.63 -15.60
CA ILE A 329 -13.57 -0.88 -16.86
C ILE A 329 -12.38 -1.34 -17.74
N VAL A 330 -11.19 -1.40 -17.17
CA VAL A 330 -9.98 -1.81 -17.92
C VAL A 330 -10.08 -3.26 -18.39
N HIS A 331 -10.44 -4.17 -17.48
CA HIS A 331 -10.49 -5.60 -17.81
C HIS A 331 -11.64 -5.94 -18.76
N LEU A 332 -12.81 -5.30 -18.63
CA LEU A 332 -13.91 -5.46 -19.58
C LEU A 332 -13.49 -5.01 -20.98
N THR A 333 -12.73 -3.91 -21.09
CA THR A 333 -12.22 -3.44 -22.39
C THR A 333 -11.27 -4.46 -23.02
N ILE A 334 -10.38 -5.08 -22.24
CA ILE A 334 -9.47 -6.14 -22.71
C ILE A 334 -10.26 -7.38 -23.15
N GLU A 335 -11.29 -7.78 -22.40
CA GLU A 335 -12.15 -8.91 -22.77
C GLU A 335 -12.95 -8.63 -24.05
N ILE A 336 -13.48 -7.41 -24.23
CA ILE A 336 -14.16 -7.03 -25.48
C ILE A 336 -13.21 -7.15 -26.68
N ILE A 337 -11.96 -6.70 -26.55
CA ILE A 337 -10.94 -6.84 -27.60
C ILE A 337 -10.65 -8.33 -27.87
N SER A 338 -10.52 -9.13 -26.81
CA SER A 338 -10.29 -10.58 -26.90
C SER A 338 -11.43 -11.29 -27.65
N VAL A 339 -12.69 -11.03 -27.26
CA VAL A 339 -13.88 -11.59 -27.94
C VAL A 339 -13.95 -11.13 -29.39
N SER A 340 -13.65 -9.86 -29.67
CA SER A 340 -13.63 -9.34 -31.04
C SER A 340 -12.59 -10.06 -31.90
N LEU A 341 -11.41 -10.33 -31.35
CA LEU A 341 -10.37 -11.11 -32.01
C LEU A 341 -10.82 -12.56 -32.27
N ALA A 342 -11.53 -13.18 -31.32
CA ALA A 342 -12.10 -14.52 -31.51
C ALA A 342 -13.08 -14.55 -32.68
N VAL A 343 -13.95 -13.55 -32.82
CA VAL A 343 -14.90 -13.44 -33.93
C VAL A 343 -14.18 -13.29 -35.26
N VAL A 344 -13.12 -12.46 -35.33
CA VAL A 344 -12.33 -12.29 -36.56
C VAL A 344 -11.59 -13.58 -36.95
N LEU A 345 -10.94 -14.24 -35.99
CA LEU A 345 -10.29 -15.54 -36.22
C LEU A 345 -11.28 -16.60 -36.71
N TRP A 346 -12.52 -16.53 -36.22
CA TRP A 346 -13.57 -17.43 -36.63
C TRP A 346 -14.10 -17.14 -38.05
N LEU A 347 -14.30 -15.88 -38.41
CA LEU A 347 -14.67 -15.48 -39.79
C LEU A 347 -13.59 -15.86 -40.81
N ALA A 348 -12.32 -15.92 -40.39
CA ALA A 348 -11.20 -16.37 -41.20
C ALA A 348 -11.02 -17.91 -41.23
N GLY A 349 -11.77 -18.65 -40.41
CA GLY A 349 -11.71 -20.10 -40.30
C GLY A 349 -12.41 -20.84 -41.46
N PRO A 350 -12.36 -22.18 -41.48
CA PRO A 350 -12.94 -22.98 -42.55
C PRO A 350 -14.45 -22.74 -42.70
N THR A 351 -14.89 -22.65 -43.95
CA THR A 351 -16.25 -22.24 -44.38
C THR A 351 -17.39 -23.08 -43.79
N SER A 352 -17.10 -24.29 -43.32
CA SER A 352 -18.07 -25.23 -42.73
C SER A 352 -18.55 -24.84 -41.33
N VAL A 353 -18.18 -23.68 -40.78
CA VAL A 353 -18.63 -23.24 -39.43
C VAL A 353 -19.57 -22.02 -39.49
N LEU A 354 -19.65 -21.33 -40.63
CA LEU A 354 -20.44 -20.10 -40.81
C LEU A 354 -21.96 -20.30 -40.66
N TRP A 355 -22.48 -21.53 -40.78
CA TRP A 355 -23.91 -21.83 -40.61
C TRP A 355 -24.39 -21.77 -39.15
N LEU A 356 -23.49 -21.64 -38.18
CA LEU A 356 -23.80 -21.47 -36.75
C LEU A 356 -24.00 -19.99 -36.34
N LEU A 357 -23.75 -19.04 -37.25
CA LEU A 357 -24.00 -17.60 -37.05
C LEU A 357 -25.40 -17.26 -36.51
N PRO A 358 -26.50 -17.87 -36.98
CA PRO A 358 -27.85 -17.51 -36.56
C PRO A 358 -28.21 -17.98 -35.14
N SER A 359 -27.44 -18.89 -34.54
CA SER A 359 -27.74 -19.51 -33.23
C SER A 359 -26.85 -19.03 -32.09
N LEU A 360 -25.83 -18.21 -32.39
CA LEU A 360 -24.94 -17.61 -31.40
C LEU A 360 -25.41 -16.19 -31.08
N ASP A 361 -26.17 -16.03 -30.00
CA ASP A 361 -26.44 -14.72 -29.42
C ASP A 361 -25.13 -14.15 -28.86
N ILE A 362 -24.42 -13.34 -29.67
CA ILE A 362 -23.20 -12.63 -29.29
C ILE A 362 -23.42 -11.81 -28.00
N LEU A 363 -24.64 -11.30 -27.81
CA LEU A 363 -25.10 -10.60 -26.62
C LEU A 363 -25.04 -11.50 -25.36
N HIS A 364 -25.34 -12.79 -25.49
CA HIS A 364 -25.38 -13.75 -24.39
C HIS A 364 -23.98 -14.14 -23.89
N ILE A 365 -22.97 -14.14 -24.78
CA ILE A 365 -21.56 -14.36 -24.42
C ILE A 365 -21.04 -13.16 -23.61
N ILE A 366 -21.32 -11.95 -24.09
CA ILE A 366 -20.98 -10.71 -23.40
C ILE A 366 -21.72 -10.64 -22.04
N LEU A 367 -23.02 -10.93 -22.01
CA LEU A 367 -23.82 -10.94 -20.79
C LEU A 367 -23.46 -12.07 -19.84
N SER A 368 -23.02 -13.25 -20.29
CA SER A 368 -22.60 -14.36 -19.40
C SER A 368 -21.28 -14.07 -18.68
N SER A 369 -20.48 -13.15 -19.22
CA SER A 369 -19.24 -12.69 -18.57
C SER A 369 -19.50 -11.62 -17.48
N LEU A 370 -20.67 -10.96 -17.48
CA LEU A 370 -21.02 -9.88 -16.55
C LEU A 370 -21.39 -10.32 -15.10
N PRO A 371 -22.29 -11.31 -14.89
CA PRO A 371 -22.83 -11.62 -13.56
C PRO A 371 -21.83 -12.37 -12.65
N LEU A 372 -20.86 -13.08 -13.23
CA LEU A 372 -19.80 -13.75 -12.46
C LEU A 372 -18.76 -12.77 -11.88
N PHE A 373 -18.56 -11.63 -12.55
CA PHE A 373 -17.71 -10.54 -12.05
C PHE A 373 -18.37 -9.75 -10.91
N MET A 374 -19.69 -9.54 -10.97
CA MET A 374 -20.45 -8.94 -9.86
C MET A 374 -20.40 -9.80 -8.59
N ALA A 375 -20.37 -11.13 -8.71
CA ALA A 375 -20.22 -12.03 -7.56
C ALA A 375 -18.85 -11.87 -6.86
N THR A 376 -17.78 -11.58 -7.60
CA THR A 376 -16.45 -11.27 -6.99
C THR A 376 -16.41 -9.91 -6.31
N ALA A 377 -17.23 -8.95 -6.77
CA ALA A 377 -17.41 -7.67 -6.09
C ALA A 377 -18.30 -7.80 -4.84
N ALA A 378 -19.31 -8.68 -4.85
CA ALA A 378 -20.18 -8.92 -3.69
C ALA A 378 -19.45 -9.57 -2.51
N PHE A 379 -18.46 -10.44 -2.77
CA PHE A 379 -17.58 -11.00 -1.73
C PHE A 379 -16.57 -10.00 -1.13
N SER A 380 -16.51 -8.76 -1.65
CA SER A 380 -15.64 -7.71 -1.10
C SER A 380 -16.29 -6.88 0.04
N HIS A 381 -17.57 -7.13 0.32
CA HIS A 381 -18.32 -6.44 1.38
C HIS A 381 -18.54 -7.30 2.66
N SER A 382 -17.97 -8.51 2.73
CA SER A 382 -18.00 -9.37 3.91
C SER A 382 -16.65 -9.47 4.59
#